data_AF-A0A8C6WQS2-F1
#
_entry.id   AF-A0A8C6WQS2-F1
#
_cell.length_a   1.000
_cell.length_b   1.000
_cell.length_c   1.000
_cell.angle_alpha   90.00
_cell.angle_beta   90.00
_cell.angle_gamma   90.00
#
_symmetry.space_group_name_H-M   'P 1'
#
loop_
_entity.id
_entity.type
_entity.pdbx_description
1 polymer ?
#
loop_
_entity_poly.entity_id
_entity_poly.type
_entity_poly.pdbx_seq_one_letter_code
_entity_poly.pdbx_strand_id
1 'polypeptide(L)'
;MLCLTGMRRILGSNLLRTINLCVKNPCINGSVTALKLRVYSQTFCTKSTLSSADMDLSNMRKKYKGDEECFEENQLTSLDPIKQFGNWFDEATNCPEIGEANAMCIATATKDGRPSARMVLLKGYNNEGFRFFSNYESRKGIELESNPYASLVFYWEPLNRQIRIEGNVEKIPYQASCDYFHSRPKSSQIGAVVSRQSTVVPDRDYLRQKNAELLEKYKDTEVPMPDYWGGYIVKPFLIEFWQGQTNRLHDRIVFTKLKPSEELGEFRHMAEGDWVYQRLSP
;
A
#
# COMPACT_ATOMS: atom_id res chain seq x y z
N MET A 1 -63.62 22.47 10.08
CA MET A 1 -65.02 22.03 9.85
C MET A 1 -64.91 21.07 8.67
N LEU A 2 -64.89 19.74 8.79
CA LEU A 2 -65.69 18.79 9.57
C LEU A 2 -64.85 17.65 10.17
N CYS A 3 -65.48 16.97 11.12
CA CYS A 3 -65.02 15.92 12.02
C CYS A 3 -65.23 14.51 11.41
N LEU A 4 -64.46 13.49 11.84
CA LEU A 4 -64.97 12.25 12.47
C LEU A 4 -63.87 11.16 12.66
N THR A 5 -63.70 10.74 13.94
CA THR A 5 -63.52 9.38 14.52
C THR A 5 -62.59 8.37 13.82
N GLY A 6 -61.74 7.55 14.48
CA GLY A 6 -61.56 7.18 15.88
C GLY A 6 -60.91 5.77 15.95
N MET A 7 -60.40 5.41 17.13
CA MET A 7 -60.00 4.08 17.65
C MET A 7 -58.53 3.86 18.03
N ARG A 8 -58.40 3.10 19.13
CA ARG A 8 -57.28 2.98 20.07
C ARG A 8 -56.54 1.64 19.89
N ARG A 9 -55.31 1.61 20.46
CA ARG A 9 -54.70 0.54 21.30
C ARG A 9 -54.15 -0.73 20.62
N ILE A 10 -52.85 -1.01 20.79
CA ILE A 10 -52.26 -1.99 21.76
C ILE A 10 -50.77 -2.28 21.44
N LEU A 11 -49.97 -2.38 22.51
CA LEU A 11 -48.56 -2.80 22.59
C LEU A 11 -48.36 -4.28 22.24
N GLY A 12 -47.18 -4.64 21.72
CA GLY A 12 -46.77 -6.05 21.62
C GLY A 12 -45.33 -6.25 21.14
N SER A 13 -44.42 -6.39 22.09
CA SER A 13 -43.06 -6.94 21.95
C SER A 13 -43.10 -8.47 21.74
N ASN A 14 -42.24 -9.02 20.89
CA ASN A 14 -41.75 -10.42 20.90
C ASN A 14 -40.78 -10.62 19.71
N LEU A 15 -39.79 -11.51 19.68
CA LEU A 15 -39.01 -12.26 20.67
C LEU A 15 -38.01 -13.05 19.79
N LEU A 16 -36.74 -13.14 20.20
CA LEU A 16 -35.75 -14.03 19.60
C LEU A 16 -36.22 -15.50 19.71
N ARG A 17 -36.02 -16.30 18.65
CA ARG A 17 -36.14 -17.77 18.70
C ARG A 17 -34.82 -18.44 18.33
N THR A 18 -34.20 -19.02 19.33
CA THR A 18 -33.17 -20.06 19.24
C THR A 18 -33.86 -21.42 19.07
N ILE A 19 -33.38 -22.25 18.16
CA ILE A 19 -33.89 -23.63 17.95
C ILE A 19 -32.93 -24.60 18.64
N ASN A 20 -33.46 -25.31 19.65
CA ASN A 20 -32.89 -26.55 20.19
C ASN A 20 -33.77 -27.71 19.72
N LEU A 21 -33.18 -28.75 19.12
CA LEU A 21 -33.86 -30.01 18.82
C LEU A 21 -33.07 -31.15 19.46
N CYS A 22 -33.78 -31.89 20.30
CA CYS A 22 -33.33 -33.06 21.04
C CYS A 22 -34.17 -34.26 20.57
N VAL A 23 -33.59 -35.31 19.96
CA VAL A 23 -34.22 -36.65 19.87
C VAL A 23 -33.17 -37.77 19.81
N LYS A 24 -33.18 -38.59 20.87
CA LYS A 24 -33.14 -40.07 21.03
C LYS A 24 -32.39 -40.99 20.03
N ASN A 25 -31.56 -41.88 20.61
CA ASN A 25 -31.04 -43.14 20.05
C ASN A 25 -32.12 -44.23 19.86
N PRO A 26 -31.90 -45.18 18.93
CA PRO A 26 -31.65 -46.57 19.36
C PRO A 26 -30.52 -47.32 18.59
N CYS A 27 -30.04 -48.39 19.20
CA CYS A 27 -28.88 -49.23 18.87
C CYS A 27 -28.99 -50.04 17.57
N ILE A 28 -27.89 -50.19 16.81
CA ILE A 28 -27.52 -51.39 16.01
C ILE A 28 -25.98 -51.55 15.96
N ASN A 29 -25.52 -52.81 16.07
CA ASN A 29 -24.15 -53.34 16.14
C ASN A 29 -23.21 -52.97 14.96
N GLY A 30 -21.90 -52.81 15.24
CA GLY A 30 -20.86 -52.84 14.21
C GLY A 30 -19.47 -52.31 14.60
N SER A 31 -18.59 -53.24 14.97
CA SER A 31 -17.11 -53.28 14.93
C SER A 31 -16.23 -52.06 14.52
N VAL A 32 -15.22 -51.83 15.37
CA VAL A 32 -13.84 -51.30 15.16
C VAL A 32 -13.66 -49.90 14.56
N THR A 33 -13.22 -48.94 15.39
CA THR A 33 -11.84 -48.38 15.36
C THR A 33 -11.64 -47.33 16.46
N ALA A 34 -10.51 -47.41 17.14
CA ALA A 34 -10.11 -46.51 18.21
C ALA A 34 -9.82 -45.10 17.67
N LEU A 35 -10.78 -44.18 17.80
CA LEU A 35 -10.53 -42.76 17.68
C LEU A 35 -10.05 -42.22 19.03
N LYS A 36 -8.74 -41.93 19.10
CA LYS A 36 -8.13 -41.15 20.18
C LYS A 36 -8.90 -39.84 20.35
N LEU A 37 -9.59 -39.68 21.47
CA LEU A 37 -10.07 -38.38 21.94
C LEU A 37 -8.85 -37.49 22.19
N ARG A 38 -8.60 -36.54 21.27
CA ARG A 38 -7.72 -35.41 21.53
C ARG A 38 -8.55 -34.38 22.29
N VAL A 39 -8.36 -34.36 23.61
CA VAL A 39 -8.88 -33.30 24.47
C VAL A 39 -8.25 -31.99 23.99
N TYR A 40 -9.02 -31.14 23.32
CA TYR A 40 -8.65 -29.75 23.14
C TYR A 40 -8.72 -29.09 24.52
N SER A 41 -7.55 -28.91 25.14
CA SER A 41 -7.41 -27.93 26.22
C SER A 41 -7.65 -26.56 25.61
N GLN A 42 -8.91 -26.11 25.59
CA GLN A 42 -9.22 -24.71 25.45
C GLN A 42 -8.72 -24.04 26.72
N THR A 43 -7.49 -23.54 26.68
CA THR A 43 -7.02 -22.59 27.67
C THR A 43 -7.81 -21.31 27.43
N PHE A 44 -8.99 -21.23 28.05
CA PHE A 44 -9.71 -19.99 28.21
C PHE A 44 -8.80 -19.05 28.98
N CYS A 45 -8.24 -18.06 28.28
CA CYS A 45 -7.48 -17.00 28.91
C CYS A 45 -8.45 -16.22 29.82
N THR A 46 -8.33 -16.47 31.11
CA THR A 46 -9.11 -15.84 32.17
C THR A 46 -8.77 -14.36 32.24
N LYS A 47 -9.80 -13.53 32.08
CA LYS A 47 -9.95 -12.13 32.51
C LYS A 47 -8.67 -11.43 33.00
N SER A 48 -8.15 -10.52 32.17
CA SER A 48 -7.52 -9.31 32.69
C SER A 48 -8.56 -8.21 32.70
N THR A 49 -9.23 -8.03 33.85
CA THR A 49 -9.85 -6.76 34.21
C THR A 49 -8.80 -5.95 34.95
N LEU A 50 -7.94 -5.26 34.21
CA LEU A 50 -7.13 -4.15 34.71
C LEU A 50 -7.13 -3.05 33.66
N SER A 51 -7.42 -1.83 34.13
CA SER A 51 -7.39 -0.60 33.36
C SER A 51 -5.96 -0.30 32.92
N SER A 52 -5.63 -0.60 31.66
CA SER A 52 -4.57 0.10 30.93
C SER A 52 -5.15 0.46 29.56
N ALA A 53 -5.16 1.75 29.24
CA ALA A 53 -5.52 2.23 27.90
C ALA A 53 -4.49 1.82 26.83
N ASP A 54 -3.43 1.11 27.22
CA ASP A 54 -2.35 0.70 26.35
C ASP A 54 -2.51 -0.74 25.88
N MET A 55 -2.61 -0.89 24.56
CA MET A 55 -2.53 -2.15 23.86
C MET A 55 -1.05 -2.49 23.64
N ASP A 56 -0.55 -3.56 24.26
CA ASP A 56 0.83 -4.02 24.06
C ASP A 56 0.94 -4.87 22.78
N LEU A 57 1.74 -4.38 21.82
CA LEU A 57 2.00 -5.03 20.52
C LEU A 57 3.41 -5.62 20.41
N SER A 58 4.20 -5.63 21.50
CA SER A 58 5.62 -6.00 21.51
C SER A 58 5.91 -7.41 20.97
N ASN A 59 4.95 -8.33 21.13
CA ASN A 59 5.09 -9.75 20.74
C ASN A 59 4.64 -10.06 19.30
N MET A 60 4.24 -9.07 18.50
CA MET A 60 3.80 -9.30 17.12
C MET A 60 4.95 -9.50 16.11
N ARG A 61 6.20 -9.34 16.53
CA ARG A 61 7.37 -9.42 15.64
C ARG A 61 7.59 -10.86 15.17
N LYS A 62 7.63 -11.04 13.84
CA LYS A 62 8.01 -12.30 13.19
C LYS A 62 9.54 -12.46 13.16
N LYS A 63 10.01 -13.70 13.08
CA LYS A 63 11.42 -13.99 12.76
C LYS A 63 11.68 -13.70 11.29
N TYR A 64 12.88 -13.21 10.99
CA TYR A 64 13.35 -12.86 9.65
C TYR A 64 14.44 -13.86 9.21
N LYS A 65 15.33 -13.42 8.31
CA LYS A 65 16.56 -14.13 7.93
C LYS A 65 17.58 -14.18 9.08
N GLY A 66 18.51 -15.13 9.01
CA GLY A 66 19.63 -15.28 9.95
C GLY A 66 20.91 -14.60 9.45
N ASP A 67 21.94 -14.55 10.29
CA ASP A 67 23.24 -13.93 9.97
C ASP A 67 23.91 -14.57 8.73
N GLU A 68 23.67 -15.86 8.51
CA GLU A 68 24.15 -16.61 7.34
C GLU A 68 23.49 -16.16 6.01
N GLU A 69 22.41 -15.37 6.09
CA GLU A 69 21.69 -14.80 4.96
C GLU A 69 21.72 -13.25 5.01
N CYS A 70 22.82 -12.69 5.53
CA CYS A 70 23.14 -11.26 5.46
C CYS A 70 23.02 -10.73 4.02
N PHE A 71 22.65 -9.45 3.88
CA PHE A 71 22.72 -8.71 2.62
C PHE A 71 23.91 -7.74 2.66
N GLU A 72 25.04 -8.23 2.15
CA GLU A 72 26.33 -7.58 2.03
C GLU A 72 26.50 -6.84 0.70
N GLU A 73 27.49 -5.96 0.64
CA GLU A 73 27.84 -5.17 -0.53
C GLU A 73 28.21 -6.05 -1.74
N ASN A 74 28.81 -7.22 -1.50
CA ASN A 74 29.16 -8.19 -2.54
C ASN A 74 27.94 -8.92 -3.14
N GLN A 75 26.76 -8.83 -2.50
CA GLN A 75 25.49 -9.40 -2.96
C GLN A 75 24.62 -8.39 -3.72
N LEU A 76 25.08 -7.14 -3.86
CA LEU A 76 24.49 -6.21 -4.83
C LEU A 76 24.63 -6.81 -6.23
N THR A 77 23.49 -7.00 -6.90
CA THR A 77 23.44 -7.46 -8.29
C THR A 77 23.91 -6.36 -9.25
N SER A 78 23.81 -5.08 -8.85
CA SER A 78 24.35 -3.96 -9.61
C SER A 78 24.73 -2.80 -8.69
N LEU A 79 25.75 -2.03 -9.12
CA LEU A 79 26.12 -0.76 -8.51
C LEU A 79 25.37 0.43 -9.13
N ASP A 80 24.47 0.19 -10.08
CA ASP A 80 23.40 1.12 -10.45
C ASP A 80 22.16 0.82 -9.58
N PRO A 81 21.75 1.74 -8.69
CA PRO A 81 20.67 1.49 -7.76
C PRO A 81 19.30 1.31 -8.44
N ILE A 82 19.11 1.80 -9.66
CA ILE A 82 17.86 1.58 -10.41
C ILE A 82 17.81 0.14 -10.93
N LYS A 83 18.95 -0.41 -11.37
CA LYS A 83 19.06 -1.84 -11.74
C LYS A 83 18.93 -2.73 -10.51
N GLN A 84 19.53 -2.35 -9.38
CA GLN A 84 19.36 -3.07 -8.11
C GLN A 84 17.90 -3.08 -7.64
N PHE A 85 17.18 -1.95 -7.79
CA PHE A 85 15.73 -1.91 -7.58
C PHE A 85 15.01 -2.91 -8.50
N GLY A 86 15.35 -2.93 -9.80
CA GLY A 86 14.73 -3.85 -10.75
C GLY A 86 14.89 -5.31 -10.37
N ASN A 87 16.09 -5.71 -9.92
CA ASN A 87 16.35 -7.05 -9.43
C ASN A 87 15.45 -7.44 -8.24
N TRP A 88 15.36 -6.59 -7.20
CA TRP A 88 14.47 -6.87 -6.07
C TRP A 88 12.99 -6.81 -6.45
N PHE A 89 12.63 -5.94 -7.38
CA PHE A 89 11.26 -5.82 -7.89
C PHE A 89 10.82 -7.07 -8.66
N ASP A 90 11.73 -7.69 -9.43
CA ASP A 90 11.49 -8.97 -10.10
C ASP A 90 11.29 -10.11 -9.09
N GLU A 91 12.11 -10.17 -8.04
CA GLU A 91 11.91 -11.12 -6.94
C GLU A 91 10.56 -10.92 -6.25
N ALA A 92 10.17 -9.67 -5.97
CA ALA A 92 8.88 -9.36 -5.38
C ALA A 92 7.69 -9.72 -6.29
N THR A 93 7.84 -9.53 -7.60
CA THR A 93 6.82 -9.88 -8.60
C THR A 93 6.64 -11.39 -8.74
N ASN A 94 7.71 -12.17 -8.55
CA ASN A 94 7.69 -13.63 -8.62
C ASN A 94 7.28 -14.31 -7.29
N CYS A 95 7.11 -13.54 -6.21
CA CYS A 95 6.69 -14.05 -4.90
C CYS A 95 5.16 -14.18 -4.85
N PRO A 96 4.61 -15.41 -4.69
CA PRO A 96 3.16 -15.63 -4.74
C PRO A 96 2.38 -15.00 -3.59
N GLU A 97 3.03 -14.70 -2.47
CA GLU A 97 2.44 -14.04 -1.30
C GLU A 97 2.32 -12.51 -1.48
N ILE A 98 2.93 -11.93 -2.50
CA ILE A 98 2.89 -10.48 -2.78
C ILE A 98 1.82 -10.20 -3.84
N GLY A 99 0.71 -9.58 -3.43
CA GLY A 99 -0.40 -9.26 -4.34
C GLY A 99 -0.08 -8.16 -5.36
N GLU A 100 0.43 -7.02 -4.88
CA GLU A 100 0.80 -5.87 -5.74
C GLU A 100 2.23 -5.43 -5.43
N ALA A 101 3.22 -6.04 -6.08
CA ALA A 101 4.65 -5.72 -5.86
C ALA A 101 4.97 -4.24 -6.17
N ASN A 102 4.19 -3.60 -7.06
CA ASN A 102 4.29 -2.20 -7.42
C ASN A 102 3.51 -1.25 -6.51
N ALA A 103 2.84 -1.73 -5.47
CA ALA A 103 2.24 -0.89 -4.45
C ALA A 103 3.34 -0.20 -3.64
N MET A 104 3.26 1.13 -3.55
CA MET A 104 4.20 1.95 -2.81
C MET A 104 3.48 2.99 -1.96
N CYS A 105 4.00 3.26 -0.78
CA CYS A 105 3.61 4.43 -0.01
C CYS A 105 4.37 5.63 -0.57
N ILE A 106 3.67 6.70 -0.93
CA ILE A 106 4.28 7.98 -1.26
C ILE A 106 4.01 8.98 -0.14
N ALA A 107 5.07 9.56 0.40
CA ALA A 107 5.04 10.67 1.35
C ALA A 107 5.37 11.98 0.64
N THR A 108 4.55 13.00 0.90
CA THR A 108 4.71 14.38 0.43
C THR A 108 4.51 15.32 1.61
N ALA A 109 4.84 16.60 1.48
CA ALA A 109 4.63 17.57 2.55
C ALA A 109 4.29 18.95 1.99
N THR A 110 3.56 19.73 2.78
CA THR A 110 3.40 21.17 2.54
C THR A 110 4.74 21.90 2.71
N LYS A 111 4.84 23.13 2.18
CA LYS A 111 6.04 23.98 2.33
C LYS A 111 6.42 24.27 3.80
N ASP A 112 5.47 24.27 4.72
CA ASP A 112 5.70 24.45 6.16
C ASP A 112 6.03 23.13 6.88
N GLY A 113 6.30 22.06 6.14
CA GLY A 113 6.82 20.80 6.70
C GLY A 113 5.75 19.89 7.32
N ARG A 114 4.49 19.97 6.88
CA ARG A 114 3.43 19.05 7.35
C ARG A 114 3.32 17.84 6.42
N PRO A 115 3.77 16.65 6.84
CA PRO A 115 3.78 15.49 5.97
C PRO A 115 2.38 14.89 5.77
N SER A 116 2.21 14.20 4.64
CA SER A 116 1.07 13.35 4.36
C SER A 116 1.50 12.15 3.53
N ALA A 117 0.87 10.99 3.75
CA ALA A 117 1.24 9.73 3.11
C ALA A 117 0.01 8.96 2.66
N ARG A 118 0.15 8.16 1.59
CA ARG A 118 -0.88 7.27 1.07
C ARG A 118 -0.27 6.22 0.13
N MET A 119 -1.01 5.15 -0.13
CA MET A 119 -0.64 4.16 -1.14
C MET A 119 -0.94 4.67 -2.56
N VAL A 120 -0.02 4.40 -3.49
CA VAL A 120 -0.17 4.54 -4.93
C VAL A 120 0.49 3.35 -5.62
N LEU A 121 0.26 3.19 -6.92
CA LEU A 121 0.92 2.15 -7.71
C LEU A 121 2.02 2.78 -8.56
N LEU A 122 3.21 2.19 -8.53
CA LEU A 122 4.26 2.45 -9.52
C LEU A 122 3.78 1.98 -10.88
N LYS A 123 3.88 2.84 -11.89
CA LYS A 123 3.43 2.61 -13.27
C LYS A 123 4.56 2.56 -14.30
N GLY A 124 5.80 2.59 -13.83
CA GLY A 124 6.99 2.41 -14.62
C GLY A 124 8.19 3.03 -13.93
N TYR A 125 9.38 2.55 -14.25
CA TYR A 125 10.64 3.13 -13.81
C TYR A 125 11.67 2.96 -14.92
N ASN A 126 12.66 3.84 -14.95
CA ASN A 126 13.80 3.81 -15.84
C ASN A 126 14.93 4.64 -15.21
N ASN A 127 16.02 4.87 -15.96
CA ASN A 127 17.16 5.66 -15.49
C ASN A 127 16.81 7.11 -15.09
N GLU A 128 15.67 7.64 -15.53
CA GLU A 128 15.21 8.98 -15.14
C GLU A 128 14.52 8.98 -13.77
N GLY A 129 13.83 7.89 -13.41
CA GLY A 129 13.15 7.78 -12.12
C GLY A 129 11.89 6.92 -12.12
N PHE A 130 11.04 7.16 -11.13
CA PHE A 130 9.88 6.33 -10.77
C PHE A 130 8.56 7.05 -11.09
N ARG A 131 7.75 6.47 -11.97
CA ARG A 131 6.52 7.09 -12.47
C ARG A 131 5.27 6.60 -11.76
N PHE A 132 4.37 7.52 -11.44
CA PHE A 132 3.03 7.23 -10.93
C PHE A 132 2.03 8.26 -11.48
N PHE A 133 0.74 7.96 -11.40
CA PHE A 133 -0.31 8.82 -11.94
C PHE A 133 -1.30 9.24 -10.86
N SER A 134 -1.80 10.47 -10.95
CA SER A 134 -2.72 11.01 -9.96
C SER A 134 -3.56 12.15 -10.52
N ASN A 135 -4.48 12.63 -9.67
CA ASN A 135 -5.16 13.88 -9.88
C ASN A 135 -4.30 15.01 -9.27
N TYR A 136 -3.95 16.02 -10.07
CA TYR A 136 -3.14 17.19 -9.72
C TYR A 136 -3.82 18.10 -8.67
N GLU A 137 -5.16 18.09 -8.59
CA GLU A 137 -5.93 18.83 -7.57
C GLU A 137 -6.07 18.04 -6.26
N SER A 138 -5.60 16.79 -6.20
CA SER A 138 -5.62 16.04 -4.93
C SER A 138 -4.69 16.67 -3.89
N ARG A 139 -4.87 16.34 -2.61
CA ARG A 139 -3.97 16.82 -1.54
C ARG A 139 -2.49 16.63 -1.88
N LYS A 140 -2.12 15.46 -2.42
CA LYS A 140 -0.73 15.17 -2.84
C LYS A 140 -0.29 16.01 -4.03
N GLY A 141 -1.18 16.25 -4.99
CA GLY A 141 -0.88 17.04 -6.18
C GLY A 141 -0.63 18.50 -5.83
N ILE A 142 -1.45 19.06 -4.93
CA ILE A 142 -1.27 20.40 -4.37
C ILE A 142 0.04 20.50 -3.58
N GLU A 143 0.33 19.52 -2.72
CA GLU A 143 1.60 19.45 -1.98
C GLU A 143 2.79 19.44 -2.95
N LEU A 144 2.79 18.56 -3.96
CA LEU A 144 3.85 18.41 -4.95
C LEU A 144 4.05 19.64 -5.86
N GLU A 145 2.97 20.35 -6.19
CA GLU A 145 3.06 21.62 -6.94
C GLU A 145 3.81 22.67 -6.12
N SER A 146 3.54 22.73 -4.81
CA SER A 146 4.17 23.70 -3.93
C SER A 146 5.58 23.27 -3.47
N ASN A 147 5.79 21.97 -3.27
CA ASN A 147 6.98 21.39 -2.67
C ASN A 147 7.33 20.11 -3.45
N PRO A 148 8.15 20.21 -4.52
CA PRO A 148 8.36 19.13 -5.49
C PRO A 148 9.35 18.08 -4.99
N TYR A 149 9.13 17.59 -3.77
CA TYR A 149 9.91 16.53 -3.13
C TYR A 149 8.98 15.41 -2.66
N ALA A 150 9.41 14.18 -2.83
CA ALA A 150 8.69 13.01 -2.32
C ALA A 150 9.63 11.93 -1.83
N SER A 151 9.11 11.12 -0.91
CA SER A 151 9.71 9.85 -0.52
C SER A 151 8.77 8.71 -0.90
N LEU A 152 9.31 7.65 -1.48
CA LEU A 152 8.61 6.42 -1.81
C LEU A 152 9.10 5.31 -0.89
N VAL A 153 8.18 4.45 -0.45
CA VAL A 153 8.49 3.25 0.33
C VAL A 153 7.80 2.06 -0.31
N PHE A 154 8.60 1.06 -0.69
CA PHE A 154 8.16 -0.29 -1.00
C PHE A 154 8.39 -1.16 0.23
N TYR A 155 7.41 -1.96 0.61
CA TYR A 155 7.55 -2.91 1.70
C TYR A 155 6.97 -4.26 1.29
N TRP A 156 7.86 -5.24 1.13
CA TRP A 156 7.54 -6.59 0.73
C TRP A 156 7.71 -7.50 1.94
N GLU A 157 6.65 -7.59 2.74
CA GLU A 157 6.65 -8.36 4.00
C GLU A 157 7.11 -9.81 3.84
N PRO A 158 6.67 -10.58 2.81
CA PRO A 158 7.13 -11.97 2.66
C PRO A 158 8.63 -12.11 2.44
N LEU A 159 9.27 -11.10 1.83
CA LEU A 159 10.71 -11.08 1.57
C LEU A 159 11.51 -10.40 2.70
N ASN A 160 10.81 -9.77 3.66
CA ASN A 160 11.40 -8.93 4.69
C ASN A 160 12.30 -7.84 4.10
N ARG A 161 11.83 -7.21 3.02
CA ARG A 161 12.57 -6.18 2.31
C ARG A 161 11.82 -4.87 2.29
N GLN A 162 12.58 -3.79 2.37
CA GLN A 162 12.09 -2.44 2.17
C GLN A 162 13.01 -1.71 1.21
N ILE A 163 12.42 -0.89 0.34
CA ILE A 163 13.16 0.09 -0.45
C ILE A 163 12.62 1.47 -0.12
N ARG A 164 13.51 2.41 0.18
CA ARG A 164 13.19 3.83 0.29
C ARG A 164 13.80 4.57 -0.89
N ILE A 165 13.04 5.47 -1.51
CA ILE A 165 13.53 6.34 -2.58
C ILE A 165 13.17 7.77 -2.21
N GLU A 166 14.13 8.69 -2.29
CA GLU A 166 13.90 10.12 -2.10
C GLU A 166 14.33 10.87 -3.34
N GLY A 167 13.51 11.82 -3.78
CA GLY A 167 13.71 12.46 -5.06
C GLY A 167 12.95 13.76 -5.27
N ASN A 168 13.39 14.51 -6.27
CA ASN A 168 12.63 15.63 -6.83
C ASN A 168 11.48 15.07 -7.68
N VAL A 169 10.36 15.77 -7.72
CA VAL A 169 9.17 15.34 -8.47
C VAL A 169 8.88 16.31 -9.60
N GLU A 170 8.67 15.77 -10.79
CA GLU A 170 8.27 16.52 -11.97
C GLU A 170 6.98 15.94 -12.56
N LYS A 171 6.15 16.79 -13.17
CA LYS A 171 5.05 16.33 -14.04
C LYS A 171 5.65 15.76 -15.31
N ILE A 172 5.15 14.62 -15.77
CA ILE A 172 5.55 14.07 -17.07
C ILE A 172 4.89 14.88 -18.21
N PRO A 173 5.41 14.82 -19.45
CA PRO A 173 4.79 15.49 -20.58
C PRO A 173 3.31 15.13 -20.74
N TYR A 174 2.49 16.11 -21.14
CA TYR A 174 1.04 15.95 -21.32
C TYR A 174 0.71 14.76 -22.23
N GLN A 175 1.40 14.64 -23.36
CA GLN A 175 1.20 13.53 -24.29
C GLN A 175 1.44 12.16 -23.65
N ALA A 176 2.50 12.02 -22.85
CA ALA A 176 2.77 10.76 -22.12
C ALA A 176 1.68 10.45 -21.08
N SER A 177 1.04 11.49 -20.51
CA SER A 177 -0.14 11.31 -19.64
C SER A 177 -1.36 10.85 -20.44
N CYS A 178 -1.62 11.44 -21.60
CA CYS A 178 -2.70 11.02 -22.50
C CYS A 178 -2.52 9.55 -22.92
N ASP A 179 -1.34 9.20 -23.45
CA ASP A 179 -1.05 7.85 -23.93
C ASP A 179 -1.29 6.81 -22.82
N TYR A 180 -0.82 7.10 -21.60
CA TYR A 180 -1.09 6.24 -20.45
C TYR A 180 -2.57 6.24 -20.05
N PHE A 181 -3.26 7.39 -20.03
CA PHE A 181 -4.70 7.45 -19.72
C PHE A 181 -5.51 6.55 -20.64
N HIS A 182 -5.30 6.66 -21.96
CA HIS A 182 -6.04 5.91 -22.97
C HIS A 182 -5.66 4.43 -23.02
N SER A 183 -4.48 4.04 -22.50
CA SER A 183 -4.09 2.63 -22.32
C SER A 183 -4.87 1.91 -21.20
N ARG A 184 -5.49 2.65 -20.27
CA ARG A 184 -6.21 2.08 -19.12
C ARG A 184 -7.58 1.54 -19.54
N PRO A 185 -8.14 0.54 -18.82
CA PRO A 185 -9.51 0.13 -19.04
C PRO A 185 -10.48 1.31 -18.99
N LYS A 186 -11.52 1.30 -19.83
CA LYS A 186 -12.50 2.41 -19.92
C LYS A 186 -13.14 2.76 -18.58
N SER A 187 -13.40 1.77 -17.73
CA SER A 187 -13.89 1.97 -16.36
C SER A 187 -12.91 2.76 -15.48
N SER A 188 -11.60 2.56 -15.66
CA SER A 188 -10.54 3.29 -14.96
C SER A 188 -10.38 4.72 -15.46
N GLN A 189 -10.58 4.95 -16.76
CA GLN A 189 -10.64 6.29 -17.36
C GLN A 189 -11.83 7.05 -16.77
N ILE A 190 -13.03 6.47 -16.83
CA ILE A 190 -14.26 7.06 -16.27
C ILE A 190 -14.11 7.34 -14.77
N GLY A 191 -13.58 6.39 -13.99
CA GLY A 191 -13.36 6.60 -12.55
C GLY A 191 -12.47 7.80 -12.23
N ALA A 192 -11.51 8.13 -13.10
CA ALA A 192 -10.68 9.33 -12.95
C ALA A 192 -11.46 10.63 -13.28
N VAL A 193 -12.46 10.58 -14.17
CA VAL A 193 -13.34 11.72 -14.49
C VAL A 193 -14.42 11.92 -13.41
N VAL A 194 -14.97 10.83 -12.86
CA VAL A 194 -16.00 10.88 -11.80
C VAL A 194 -15.46 11.52 -10.53
N SER A 195 -14.20 11.21 -10.19
CA SER A 195 -13.62 11.54 -8.89
C SER A 195 -12.67 12.73 -9.01
N ARG A 196 -13.15 13.92 -8.62
CA ARG A 196 -12.27 15.01 -8.18
C ARG A 196 -11.60 14.57 -6.88
N GLN A 197 -10.46 13.92 -7.00
CA GLN A 197 -9.87 13.14 -5.92
C GLN A 197 -9.58 14.01 -4.70
N SER A 198 -10.07 13.61 -3.52
CA SER A 198 -9.91 14.32 -2.23
C SER A 198 -10.85 15.51 -2.00
N THR A 199 -11.85 15.75 -2.87
CA THR A 199 -12.92 16.72 -2.59
C THR A 199 -14.07 16.07 -1.82
N VAL A 200 -14.79 16.87 -1.02
CA VAL A 200 -15.97 16.40 -0.27
C VAL A 200 -17.10 16.03 -1.24
N VAL A 201 -17.73 14.89 -0.99
CA VAL A 201 -18.95 14.41 -1.69
C VAL A 201 -20.00 14.05 -0.64
N PRO A 202 -21.30 14.14 -0.96
CA PRO A 202 -22.36 13.91 0.04
C PRO A 202 -22.38 12.46 0.55
N ASP A 203 -22.20 11.49 -0.35
CA ASP A 203 -22.26 10.06 -0.03
C ASP A 203 -21.67 9.20 -1.17
N ARG A 204 -21.75 7.87 -0.99
CA ARG A 204 -21.30 6.88 -1.97
C ARG A 204 -22.22 6.80 -3.20
N ASP A 205 -23.51 7.06 -3.04
CA ASP A 205 -24.48 6.92 -4.13
C ASP A 205 -24.33 8.04 -5.15
N TYR A 206 -23.93 9.24 -4.72
CA TYR A 206 -23.48 10.32 -5.60
C TYR A 206 -22.38 9.86 -6.58
N LEU A 207 -21.36 9.14 -6.10
CA LEU A 207 -20.29 8.61 -6.96
C LEU A 207 -20.79 7.53 -7.91
N ARG A 208 -21.69 6.64 -7.45
CA ARG A 208 -22.30 5.60 -8.29
C ARG A 208 -23.13 6.19 -9.42
N GLN A 209 -23.95 7.20 -9.11
CA GLN A 209 -24.78 7.89 -10.08
C GLN A 209 -23.92 8.60 -11.12
N LYS A 210 -22.92 9.39 -10.70
CA LYS A 210 -21.99 10.06 -11.62
C LYS A 210 -21.23 9.08 -12.50
N ASN A 211 -20.82 7.94 -11.96
CA ASN A 211 -20.16 6.89 -12.74
C ASN A 211 -21.10 6.28 -13.80
N ALA A 212 -22.36 6.00 -13.45
CA ALA A 212 -23.35 5.49 -14.41
C ALA A 212 -23.66 6.52 -15.52
N GLU A 213 -23.82 7.81 -15.17
CA GLU A 213 -24.01 8.90 -16.13
C GLU A 213 -22.85 8.97 -17.14
N LEU A 214 -21.61 8.87 -16.66
CA LEU A 214 -20.43 8.94 -17.54
C LEU A 214 -20.21 7.65 -18.34
N LEU A 215 -20.55 6.48 -17.79
CA LEU A 215 -20.54 5.22 -18.55
C LEU A 215 -21.46 5.28 -19.75
N GLU A 216 -22.68 5.81 -19.58
CA GLU A 216 -23.62 5.96 -20.69
C GLU A 216 -23.15 7.06 -21.66
N LYS A 217 -22.76 8.23 -21.14
CA LYS A 217 -22.27 9.35 -21.96
C LYS A 217 -21.12 8.95 -22.88
N TYR A 218 -20.17 8.17 -22.36
CA TYR A 218 -18.98 7.76 -23.09
C TYR A 218 -19.07 6.34 -23.65
N LYS A 219 -20.26 5.71 -23.71
CA LYS A 219 -20.40 4.30 -24.13
C LYS A 219 -19.71 3.99 -25.45
N ASP A 220 -20.00 4.80 -26.47
CA ASP A 220 -19.52 4.64 -27.85
C ASP A 220 -18.50 5.70 -28.27
N THR A 221 -18.04 6.53 -27.32
CA THR A 221 -17.04 7.57 -27.57
C THR A 221 -15.82 7.40 -26.69
N GLU A 222 -14.75 8.10 -27.04
CA GLU A 222 -13.56 8.20 -26.21
C GLU A 222 -13.81 9.06 -24.98
N VAL A 223 -13.18 8.71 -23.86
CA VAL A 223 -13.18 9.51 -22.64
C VAL A 223 -12.01 10.49 -22.74
N PRO A 224 -12.24 11.81 -22.76
CA PRO A 224 -11.14 12.75 -22.75
C PRO A 224 -10.40 12.68 -21.40
N MET A 225 -9.06 12.75 -21.44
CA MET A 225 -8.28 12.89 -20.21
C MET A 225 -8.58 14.26 -19.56
N PRO A 226 -8.97 14.31 -18.28
CA PRO A 226 -9.16 15.59 -17.60
C PRO A 226 -7.85 16.37 -17.42
N ASP A 227 -7.89 17.71 -17.54
CA ASP A 227 -6.72 18.59 -17.36
C ASP A 227 -6.08 18.49 -15.97
N TYR A 228 -6.87 18.09 -14.97
CA TYR A 228 -6.41 17.87 -13.60
C TYR A 228 -5.84 16.46 -13.37
N TRP A 229 -5.65 15.64 -14.41
CA TRP A 229 -5.12 14.29 -14.29
C TRP A 229 -3.84 14.12 -15.09
N GLY A 230 -2.86 13.40 -14.52
CA GLY A 230 -1.69 12.99 -15.28
C GLY A 230 -0.61 12.35 -14.42
N GLY A 231 0.57 12.23 -15.01
CA GLY A 231 1.70 11.51 -14.42
C GLY A 231 2.71 12.42 -13.73
N TYR A 232 3.37 11.85 -12.74
CA TYR A 232 4.56 12.39 -12.10
C TYR A 232 5.72 11.41 -12.26
N ILE A 233 6.94 11.93 -12.24
CA ILE A 233 8.17 11.15 -12.12
C ILE A 233 8.96 11.64 -10.90
N VAL A 234 9.36 10.70 -10.04
CA VAL A 234 10.29 10.95 -8.93
C VAL A 234 11.70 10.64 -9.40
N LYS A 235 12.53 11.68 -9.55
CA LYS A 235 13.93 11.59 -9.93
C LYS A 235 14.78 11.34 -8.68
N PRO A 236 15.34 10.13 -8.48
CA PRO A 236 15.96 9.75 -7.23
C PRO A 236 17.30 10.46 -7.02
N PHE A 237 17.50 11.01 -5.82
CA PHE A 237 18.83 11.38 -5.33
C PHE A 237 19.32 10.47 -4.20
N LEU A 238 18.42 9.64 -3.65
CA LEU A 238 18.73 8.62 -2.64
C LEU A 238 17.88 7.38 -2.88
N ILE A 239 18.49 6.19 -2.78
CA ILE A 239 17.81 4.90 -2.79
C ILE A 239 18.43 4.04 -1.67
N GLU A 240 17.62 3.60 -0.71
CA GLU A 240 18.04 2.70 0.36
C GLU A 240 17.43 1.32 0.18
N PHE A 241 18.28 0.29 0.28
CA PHE A 241 17.90 -1.11 0.32
C PHE A 241 18.02 -1.63 1.74
N TRP A 242 16.90 -2.08 2.30
CA TRP A 242 16.81 -2.63 3.64
C TRP A 242 16.43 -4.10 3.58
N GLN A 243 17.19 -4.95 4.27
CA GLN A 243 16.91 -6.37 4.44
C GLN A 243 16.78 -6.70 5.93
N GLY A 244 15.64 -7.31 6.29
CA GLY A 244 15.31 -7.70 7.65
C GLY A 244 16.15 -8.88 8.12
N GLN A 245 16.65 -8.79 9.35
CA GLN A 245 17.51 -9.77 10.03
C GLN A 245 16.95 -10.08 11.43
N THR A 246 17.02 -11.35 11.83
CA THR A 246 16.41 -11.85 13.07
C THR A 246 17.09 -11.28 14.31
N ASN A 247 18.41 -11.08 14.26
CA ASN A 247 19.23 -10.52 15.34
C ASN A 247 19.10 -8.99 15.51
N ARG A 248 18.26 -8.32 14.70
CA ARG A 248 18.04 -6.86 14.64
C ARG A 248 19.19 -6.05 14.03
N LEU A 249 20.26 -6.71 13.59
CA LEU A 249 21.31 -6.08 12.80
C LEU A 249 20.87 -6.02 11.34
N HIS A 250 19.89 -5.15 11.06
CA HIS A 250 19.33 -5.00 9.72
C HIS A 250 20.36 -4.48 8.73
N ASP A 251 20.35 -5.05 7.53
CA ASP A 251 21.24 -4.61 6.46
C ASP A 251 20.64 -3.39 5.78
N ARG A 252 21.44 -2.34 5.67
CA ARG A 252 21.04 -1.06 5.10
C ARG A 252 22.14 -0.56 4.19
N ILE A 253 21.95 -0.72 2.89
CA ILE A 253 22.85 -0.16 1.87
C ILE A 253 22.12 1.02 1.23
N VAL A 254 22.69 2.21 1.39
CA VAL A 254 22.12 3.44 0.83
C VAL A 254 22.98 3.95 -0.31
N PHE A 255 22.33 4.26 -1.42
CA PHE A 255 22.90 4.95 -2.56
C PHE A 255 22.49 6.41 -2.52
N THR A 256 23.43 7.31 -2.77
CA THR A 256 23.22 8.76 -2.86
C THR A 256 23.92 9.34 -4.07
N LYS A 257 23.35 10.39 -4.67
CA LYS A 257 24.02 11.14 -5.73
C LYS A 257 25.21 11.91 -5.16
N LEU A 258 26.38 11.73 -5.76
CA LEU A 258 27.60 12.45 -5.42
C LEU A 258 27.47 13.91 -5.90
N LYS A 259 27.72 14.86 -5.00
CA LYS A 259 27.76 16.27 -5.39
C LYS A 259 29.12 16.58 -6.04
N PRO A 260 29.20 17.44 -7.07
CA PRO A 260 30.43 17.71 -7.81
C PRO A 260 31.65 18.15 -6.98
N SER A 261 31.43 18.68 -5.77
CA SER A 261 32.47 19.21 -4.88
C SER A 261 32.62 18.41 -3.59
N GLU A 262 32.07 17.20 -3.52
CA GLU A 262 32.04 16.39 -2.30
C GLU A 262 33.17 15.36 -2.33
N GLU A 263 34.03 15.39 -1.31
CA GLU A 263 35.05 14.37 -1.12
C GLU A 263 34.42 13.07 -0.60
N LEU A 264 34.94 11.94 -1.08
CA LEU A 264 34.47 10.63 -0.65
C LEU A 264 35.02 10.32 0.74
N GLY A 265 34.14 10.23 1.73
CA GLY A 265 34.51 9.81 3.09
C GLY A 265 34.95 8.35 3.15
N GLU A 266 35.60 7.96 4.25
CA GLU A 266 36.20 6.62 4.46
C GLU A 266 35.24 5.45 4.19
N PHE A 267 33.97 5.58 4.56
CA PHE A 267 32.95 4.53 4.46
C PHE A 267 32.05 4.64 3.22
N ARG A 268 32.43 5.48 2.25
CA ARG A 268 31.67 5.65 1.01
C ARG A 268 32.41 5.01 -0.15
N HIS A 269 31.65 4.35 -1.00
CA HIS A 269 32.17 3.61 -2.15
C HIS A 269 31.56 4.16 -3.44
N MET A 270 32.35 4.20 -4.50
CA MET A 270 31.86 4.58 -5.83
C MET A 270 30.90 3.53 -6.37
N ALA A 271 29.83 3.99 -7.02
CA ALA A 271 28.87 3.17 -7.73
C ALA A 271 28.81 3.57 -9.23
N GLU A 272 27.91 2.98 -10.02
CA GLU A 272 27.77 3.32 -11.43
C GLU A 272 27.33 4.80 -11.60
N GLY A 273 27.97 5.53 -12.53
CA GLY A 273 27.64 6.93 -12.81
C GLY A 273 28.07 7.90 -11.71
N ASP A 274 27.16 8.76 -11.30
CA ASP A 274 27.29 9.77 -10.24
C ASP A 274 26.74 9.29 -8.90
N TRP A 275 26.63 7.97 -8.71
CA TRP A 275 26.19 7.36 -7.45
C TRP A 275 27.37 6.97 -6.58
N VAL A 276 27.15 7.06 -5.27
CA VAL A 276 27.99 6.45 -4.25
C VAL A 276 27.11 5.71 -3.26
N TYR A 277 27.65 4.67 -2.63
CA TYR A 277 26.93 3.90 -1.62
C TYR A 277 27.72 3.70 -0.34
N GLN A 278 26.99 3.42 0.73
CA GLN A 278 27.54 3.14 2.05
C GLN A 278 26.57 2.28 2.87
N ARG A 279 27.09 1.61 3.88
CA ARG A 279 26.28 0.92 4.88
C ARG A 279 25.79 1.91 5.96
N LEU A 280 24.57 1.72 6.42
CA LEU A 280 24.02 2.42 7.59
C LEU A 280 23.82 1.44 8.75
N SER A 281 23.96 1.95 9.98
CA SER A 281 23.49 1.22 11.16
C SER A 281 21.98 0.98 11.07
N PRO A 282 21.47 -0.18 11.52
CA PRO A 282 20.04 -0.41 11.69
C PRO A 282 19.38 0.56 12.67
#